data_AF-A0AAX2HZP7-F1
#
_entry.id   AF-A0AAX2HZP7-F1
#
_cell.length_a   1.000
_cell.length_b   1.000
_cell.length_c   1.000
_cell.angle_alpha   90.00
_cell.angle_beta   90.00
_cell.angle_gamma   90.00
#
_symmetry.space_group_name_H-M   'P 1'
#
loop_
_entity.id
_entity.type
_entity.pdbx_description
1 polymer ?
#
loop_
_entity_poly.entity_id
_entity_poly.type
_entity_poly.pdbx_seq_one_letter_code
_entity_poly.pdbx_strand_id
1 'polypeptide(L)'
;MPERFFFINVLLFVLLELLKGWSGFLLTIFMFEIYFYIKRNSSSRLLKIPFLFSITLPFILLLSGGFLYKHIYILKNDIRGISVVSDNLEYIDAVEMLSDRLTNFSTAAGVYSRYDSVVDIAKLQNEYAEIKGFFRPLVPNFIMENKSFSALNNSAMLAFFPDYRDDSSVDLGFVMYYYVLFESRVSDAFLSLFLSFFLCVVLSVIFKILSKNNQNINLLIFIMIFSLLYTSSNEMVFARGNIIILFYIPMLFLFGIARVKIKSVAIK
;
A
#
# COMPACT_ATOMS: atom_id res chain seq x y z
N MET A 1 -11.09 25.15 -2.98
CA MET A 1 -11.13 24.64 -4.37
C MET A 1 -12.60 24.57 -4.78
N PRO A 2 -13.01 25.05 -5.95
CA PRO A 2 -14.40 24.91 -6.39
C PRO A 2 -14.72 23.41 -6.52
N GLU A 3 -15.85 22.97 -5.96
CA GLU A 3 -16.26 21.54 -5.90
C GLU A 3 -16.19 20.85 -7.27
N ARG A 4 -16.46 21.58 -8.36
CA ARG A 4 -16.37 21.09 -9.74
C ARG A 4 -14.97 20.56 -10.10
N PHE A 5 -13.91 21.24 -9.69
CA PHE A 5 -12.54 20.80 -9.98
C PHE A 5 -12.18 19.51 -9.22
N PHE A 6 -12.73 19.31 -8.02
CA PHE A 6 -12.52 18.09 -7.27
C PHE A 6 -13.09 16.87 -8.02
N PHE A 7 -14.37 16.95 -8.45
CA PHE A 7 -15.00 15.84 -9.18
C PHE A 7 -14.33 15.56 -10.53
N ILE A 8 -13.91 16.60 -11.26
CA ILE A 8 -13.17 16.42 -12.52
C ILE A 8 -11.84 15.70 -12.26
N ASN A 9 -11.08 16.11 -11.24
CA ASN A 9 -9.80 15.47 -10.91
C ASN A 9 -9.98 14.01 -10.47
N VAL A 10 -11.01 13.71 -9.67
CA VAL A 10 -11.35 12.34 -9.28
C VAL A 10 -11.72 11.51 -10.50
N LEU A 11 -12.54 12.03 -11.41
CA LEU A 11 -12.92 11.34 -12.64
C LEU A 11 -11.71 11.05 -13.53
N LEU A 12 -10.84 12.05 -13.74
CA LEU A 12 -9.62 11.89 -14.52
C LEU A 12 -8.68 10.86 -13.89
N PHE A 13 -8.55 10.86 -12.56
CA PHE A 13 -7.78 9.86 -11.82
C PHE A 13 -8.36 8.45 -11.99
N VAL A 14 -9.68 8.29 -11.82
CA VAL A 14 -10.39 7.01 -12.00
C VAL A 14 -10.16 6.46 -13.41
N LEU A 15 -10.32 7.31 -14.43
CA LEU A 15 -10.10 6.92 -15.83
C LEU A 15 -8.65 6.52 -16.09
N LEU A 16 -7.69 7.30 -15.60
CA LEU A 16 -6.26 7.01 -15.74
C LEU A 16 -5.90 5.65 -15.15
N GLU A 17 -6.37 5.35 -13.93
CA GLU A 17 -6.07 4.10 -13.26
C GLU A 17 -6.74 2.90 -13.94
N LEU A 18 -8.00 3.05 -14.40
CA LEU A 18 -8.67 2.01 -15.19
C LEU A 18 -7.95 1.73 -16.51
N LEU A 19 -7.47 2.76 -17.21
CA LEU A 19 -6.69 2.62 -18.45
C LEU A 19 -5.34 1.92 -18.24
N LYS A 20 -4.74 2.05 -17.06
CA LYS A 20 -3.55 1.25 -16.68
C LYS A 20 -3.90 -0.21 -16.38
N GLY A 21 -5.19 -0.55 -16.31
CA GLY A 21 -5.68 -1.84 -15.82
C GLY A 21 -5.46 -1.99 -14.31
N TRP A 22 -5.62 -0.91 -13.54
CA TRP A 22 -5.51 -0.93 -12.08
C TRP A 22 -6.90 -0.68 -11.48
N SER A 23 -7.39 -1.61 -10.67
CA SER A 23 -8.73 -1.51 -10.07
C SER A 23 -8.71 -1.43 -8.54
N GLY A 24 -7.54 -1.61 -7.90
CA GLY A 24 -7.41 -1.58 -6.44
C GLY A 24 -7.75 -0.23 -5.81
N PHE A 25 -7.63 0.87 -6.58
CA PHE A 25 -8.00 2.21 -6.11
C PHE A 25 -9.52 2.34 -5.84
N LEU A 26 -10.37 1.57 -6.54
CA LEU A 26 -11.83 1.61 -6.33
C LEU A 26 -12.19 1.18 -4.92
N LEU A 27 -11.57 0.09 -4.45
CA LEU A 27 -11.72 -0.38 -3.08
C LEU A 27 -11.22 0.69 -2.09
N THR A 28 -10.13 1.39 -2.40
CA THR A 28 -9.61 2.47 -1.55
C THR A 28 -10.58 3.64 -1.43
N ILE A 29 -11.13 4.13 -2.55
CA ILE A 29 -12.16 5.20 -2.56
C ILE A 29 -13.38 4.76 -1.75
N PHE A 30 -13.82 3.53 -1.95
CA PHE A 30 -14.97 2.97 -1.27
C PHE A 30 -14.78 2.90 0.25
N MET A 31 -13.61 2.43 0.72
CA MET A 31 -13.27 2.40 2.15
C MET A 31 -13.24 3.82 2.76
N PHE A 32 -12.75 4.81 2.02
CA PHE A 32 -12.80 6.20 2.46
C PHE A 32 -14.24 6.72 2.56
N GLU A 33 -15.10 6.42 1.59
CA GLU A 33 -16.50 6.84 1.62
C GLU A 33 -17.24 6.22 2.81
N ILE A 34 -17.03 4.94 3.11
CA ILE A 34 -17.56 4.29 4.31
C ILE A 34 -17.09 5.03 5.57
N TYR A 35 -15.78 5.29 5.69
CA TYR A 35 -15.23 6.01 6.85
C TYR A 35 -15.89 7.38 7.03
N PHE A 36 -16.01 8.16 5.96
CA PHE A 36 -16.62 9.49 6.03
C PHE A 36 -18.13 9.42 6.29
N TYR A 37 -18.82 8.42 5.75
CA TYR A 37 -20.24 8.17 6.01
C TYR A 37 -20.49 7.85 7.49
N ILE A 38 -19.71 6.93 8.08
CA ILE A 38 -19.79 6.58 9.50
C ILE A 38 -19.53 7.83 10.35
N LYS A 39 -18.51 8.62 10.01
CA LYS A 39 -18.17 9.85 10.72
C LYS A 39 -19.29 10.89 10.69
N ARG A 40 -19.88 11.13 9.51
CA ARG A 40 -20.99 12.08 9.31
C ARG A 40 -22.24 11.68 10.09
N ASN A 41 -22.48 10.37 10.20
CA ASN A 41 -23.67 9.81 10.83
C ASN A 41 -23.39 9.20 12.22
N SER A 42 -22.33 9.68 12.90
CA SER A 42 -21.86 9.14 14.19
C SER A 42 -22.87 9.21 15.34
N SER A 43 -23.93 10.01 15.21
CA SER A 43 -25.04 10.09 16.16
C SER A 43 -26.04 8.92 16.05
N SER A 44 -26.07 8.20 14.92
CA SER A 44 -27.01 7.11 14.67
C SER A 44 -26.79 5.92 15.61
N ARG A 45 -27.87 5.38 16.19
CA ARG A 45 -27.82 4.18 17.05
C ARG A 45 -27.41 2.92 16.28
N LEU A 46 -27.78 2.81 15.01
CA LEU A 46 -27.40 1.69 14.14
C LEU A 46 -25.88 1.62 13.94
N LEU A 47 -25.25 2.77 13.67
CA LEU A 47 -23.80 2.88 13.45
C LEU A 47 -22.95 2.64 14.70
N LYS A 48 -23.58 2.58 15.88
CA LYS A 48 -22.92 2.26 17.16
C LYS A 48 -22.85 0.76 17.45
N ILE A 49 -23.48 -0.08 16.63
CA ILE A 49 -23.42 -1.54 16.77
C ILE A 49 -22.11 -2.01 16.10
N PRO A 50 -21.05 -2.32 16.87
CA PRO A 50 -19.74 -2.58 16.29
C PRO A 50 -19.76 -3.81 15.40
N PHE A 51 -20.51 -4.84 15.79
CA PHE A 51 -20.65 -6.09 15.07
C PHE A 51 -21.20 -5.93 13.64
N LEU A 52 -22.21 -5.06 13.45
CA LEU A 52 -22.84 -4.85 12.15
C LEU A 52 -21.86 -4.23 11.14
N PHE A 53 -21.05 -3.27 11.59
CA PHE A 53 -20.14 -2.51 10.72
C PHE A 53 -18.75 -3.14 10.63
N SER A 54 -18.30 -3.88 11.64
CA SER A 54 -16.99 -4.53 11.64
C SER A 54 -17.00 -5.94 11.06
N ILE A 55 -18.16 -6.61 10.95
CA ILE A 55 -18.25 -7.99 10.46
C ILE A 55 -19.27 -8.11 9.33
N THR A 56 -20.53 -7.74 9.56
CA THR A 56 -21.59 -7.95 8.57
C THR A 56 -21.36 -7.14 7.29
N LEU A 57 -21.00 -5.86 7.43
CA LEU A 57 -20.75 -5.00 6.27
C LEU A 57 -19.55 -5.50 5.44
N PRO A 58 -18.35 -5.76 6.00
CA PRO A 58 -17.25 -6.38 5.25
C PRO A 58 -17.63 -7.69 4.55
N PHE A 59 -18.46 -8.53 5.19
CA PHE A 59 -18.89 -9.80 4.59
C PHE A 59 -19.82 -9.60 3.39
N ILE A 60 -20.80 -8.70 3.52
CA ILE A 60 -21.68 -8.31 2.40
C ILE A 60 -20.84 -7.73 1.25
N LEU A 61 -19.83 -6.92 1.59
CA LEU A 61 -18.94 -6.30 0.60
C LEU A 61 -18.04 -7.31 -0.09
N LEU A 62 -17.54 -8.32 0.62
CA LEU A 62 -16.75 -9.39 0.00
C LEU A 62 -17.60 -10.16 -1.01
N LEU A 63 -18.82 -10.56 -0.63
CA LEU A 63 -19.71 -11.34 -1.48
C LEU A 63 -20.22 -10.52 -2.68
N SER A 64 -20.82 -9.34 -2.42
CA SER A 64 -21.29 -8.46 -3.50
C SER A 64 -20.13 -7.94 -4.36
N GLY A 65 -18.98 -7.66 -3.74
CA GLY A 65 -17.77 -7.24 -4.43
C GLY A 65 -17.21 -8.32 -5.34
N GLY A 66 -17.25 -9.60 -4.94
CA GLY A 66 -16.82 -10.72 -5.78
C GLY A 66 -17.62 -10.82 -7.08
N PHE A 67 -18.93 -10.55 -7.03
CA PHE A 67 -19.78 -10.51 -8.22
C PHE A 67 -19.32 -9.42 -9.20
N LEU A 68 -19.04 -8.20 -8.72
CA LEU A 68 -18.51 -7.13 -9.56
C LEU A 68 -17.07 -7.40 -10.02
N TYR A 69 -16.25 -7.98 -9.14
CA TYR A 69 -14.83 -8.25 -9.40
C TYR A 69 -14.65 -9.25 -10.53
N LYS A 70 -15.54 -10.23 -10.68
CA LYS A 70 -15.57 -11.15 -11.84
C LYS A 70 -15.52 -10.39 -13.17
N HIS A 71 -16.35 -9.35 -13.32
CA HIS A 71 -16.40 -8.56 -14.55
C HIS A 71 -15.22 -7.60 -14.69
N ILE A 72 -14.82 -6.94 -13.60
CA ILE A 72 -13.69 -6.00 -13.58
C ILE A 72 -12.38 -6.73 -13.91
N TYR A 73 -12.21 -7.96 -13.43
CA TYR A 73 -11.01 -8.76 -13.63
C TYR A 73 -10.79 -9.13 -15.10
N ILE A 74 -11.86 -9.53 -15.80
CA ILE A 74 -11.82 -9.82 -17.24
C ILE A 74 -11.44 -8.55 -18.01
N LEU A 75 -12.20 -7.46 -17.81
CA LEU A 75 -11.94 -6.17 -18.46
C LEU A 75 -10.50 -5.68 -18.25
N LYS A 76 -10.00 -5.79 -17.02
CA LYS A 76 -8.64 -5.39 -16.66
C LYS A 76 -7.58 -6.18 -17.43
N ASN A 77 -7.76 -7.49 -17.60
CA ASN A 77 -6.78 -8.32 -18.29
C ASN A 77 -6.88 -8.16 -19.80
N ASP A 78 -8.08 -7.92 -20.35
CA ASP A 78 -8.27 -7.55 -21.75
C ASP A 78 -7.51 -6.26 -22.09
N ILE A 79 -7.59 -5.24 -21.23
CA ILE A 79 -6.82 -3.99 -21.38
C ILE A 79 -5.30 -4.26 -21.37
N ARG A 80 -4.85 -5.29 -20.64
CA ARG A 80 -3.44 -5.71 -20.57
C ARG A 80 -3.02 -6.62 -21.73
N GLY A 81 -3.93 -6.94 -22.65
CA GLY A 81 -3.68 -7.86 -23.76
C GLY A 81 -3.58 -9.33 -23.32
N ILE A 82 -4.11 -9.68 -22.14
CA ILE A 82 -4.15 -11.04 -21.61
C ILE A 82 -5.58 -11.55 -21.75
N SER A 83 -5.83 -12.47 -22.68
CA SER A 83 -7.17 -13.04 -22.86
C SER A 83 -7.51 -13.98 -21.71
N VAL A 84 -8.42 -13.54 -20.83
CA VAL A 84 -9.01 -14.40 -19.81
C VAL A 84 -10.32 -14.92 -20.36
N VAL A 85 -10.40 -16.23 -20.61
CA VAL A 85 -11.64 -16.87 -21.09
C VAL A 85 -12.70 -16.72 -19.98
N SER A 86 -13.76 -15.96 -20.27
CA SER A 86 -14.82 -15.60 -19.32
C SER A 86 -15.51 -16.81 -18.67
N ASP A 87 -15.49 -17.94 -19.36
CA ASP A 87 -16.17 -19.17 -18.97
C ASP A 87 -15.43 -19.95 -17.86
N ASN A 88 -14.18 -19.58 -17.56
CA ASN A 88 -13.36 -20.26 -16.55
C ASN A 88 -13.27 -19.52 -15.21
N LEU A 89 -13.87 -18.34 -15.05
CA LEU A 89 -13.85 -17.61 -13.78
C LEU A 89 -15.20 -17.76 -13.08
N GLU A 90 -15.28 -18.68 -12.13
CA GLU A 90 -16.45 -18.85 -11.30
C GLU A 90 -16.60 -17.68 -10.32
N TYR A 91 -17.82 -17.51 -9.78
CA TYR A 91 -18.05 -16.50 -8.75
C TYR A 91 -17.18 -16.76 -7.50
N ILE A 92 -16.97 -18.03 -7.15
CA ILE A 92 -16.14 -18.38 -5.99
C ILE A 92 -14.67 -17.99 -6.21
N ASP A 93 -14.13 -18.18 -7.41
CA ASP A 93 -12.78 -17.74 -7.77
C ASP A 93 -12.67 -16.21 -7.64
N ALA A 94 -13.67 -15.47 -8.11
CA ALA A 94 -13.68 -14.01 -7.99
C ALA A 94 -13.73 -13.54 -6.52
N VAL A 95 -14.46 -14.26 -5.65
CA VAL A 95 -14.49 -13.97 -4.20
C VAL A 95 -13.15 -14.31 -3.55
N GLU A 96 -12.53 -15.44 -3.91
CA GLU A 96 -11.20 -15.83 -3.42
C GLU A 96 -10.14 -14.80 -3.82
N MET A 97 -10.10 -14.45 -5.11
CA MET A 97 -9.18 -13.43 -5.62
C MET A 97 -9.40 -12.05 -4.99
N LEU A 98 -10.64 -11.69 -4.64
CA LEU A 98 -10.94 -10.46 -3.93
C LEU A 98 -10.52 -10.54 -2.45
N SER A 99 -10.73 -11.68 -1.81
CA SER A 99 -10.27 -11.95 -0.45
C SER A 99 -8.75 -11.84 -0.33
N ASP A 100 -8.01 -12.40 -1.29
CA ASP A 100 -6.56 -12.28 -1.40
C ASP A 100 -6.06 -10.84 -1.59
N ARG A 101 -6.91 -9.92 -2.01
CA ARG A 101 -6.57 -8.48 -2.06
C ARG A 101 -6.72 -7.78 -0.72
N LEU A 102 -7.45 -8.38 0.22
CA LEU A 102 -7.75 -7.83 1.54
C LEU A 102 -6.83 -8.42 2.63
N THR A 103 -6.09 -9.47 2.32
CA THR A 103 -5.19 -10.16 3.24
C THR A 103 -3.88 -10.53 2.57
N ASN A 104 -2.79 -10.49 3.33
CA ASN A 104 -1.49 -11.02 2.92
C ASN A 104 -1.33 -12.51 3.28
N PHE A 105 -2.35 -13.12 3.87
CA PHE A 105 -2.27 -14.48 4.41
C PHE A 105 -1.87 -15.53 3.37
N SER A 106 -2.48 -15.53 2.18
CA SER A 106 -2.17 -16.51 1.13
C SER A 106 -0.71 -16.41 0.69
N THR A 107 -0.19 -15.19 0.56
CA THR A 107 1.23 -14.97 0.22
C THR A 107 2.14 -15.41 1.38
N ALA A 108 1.82 -15.05 2.61
CA ALA A 108 2.59 -15.44 3.80
C ALA A 108 2.61 -16.96 4.01
N ALA A 109 1.46 -17.62 3.85
CA ALA A 109 1.33 -19.08 3.94
C ALA A 109 2.10 -19.78 2.81
N GLY A 110 2.05 -19.22 1.60
CA GLY A 110 2.89 -19.64 0.48
C GLY A 110 4.36 -19.61 0.87
N VAL A 111 4.86 -18.46 1.32
CA VAL A 111 6.27 -18.32 1.77
C VAL A 111 6.62 -19.29 2.88
N TYR A 112 5.76 -19.48 3.87
CA TYR A 112 5.99 -20.46 4.94
C TYR A 112 6.14 -21.89 4.39
N SER A 113 5.36 -22.27 3.37
CA SER A 113 5.46 -23.59 2.75
C SER A 113 6.78 -23.84 2.02
N ARG A 114 7.46 -22.77 1.56
CA ARG A 114 8.77 -22.84 0.88
C ARG A 114 9.85 -22.08 1.65
N TYR A 115 9.72 -22.08 2.98
CA TYR A 115 10.50 -21.22 3.86
C TYR A 115 12.02 -21.32 3.61
N ASP A 116 12.58 -22.53 3.60
CA ASP A 116 14.03 -22.73 3.40
C ASP A 116 14.50 -22.18 2.04
N SER A 117 13.75 -22.44 0.97
CA SER A 117 14.07 -21.93 -0.37
C SER A 117 14.02 -20.40 -0.43
N VAL A 118 13.05 -19.77 0.24
CA VAL A 118 12.97 -18.31 0.31
C VAL A 118 14.16 -17.74 1.08
N VAL A 119 14.53 -18.35 2.22
CA VAL A 119 15.68 -17.94 3.02
C VAL A 119 16.98 -18.06 2.20
N ASP A 120 17.18 -19.16 1.48
CA ASP A 120 18.36 -19.37 0.66
C ASP A 120 18.45 -18.36 -0.49
N ILE A 121 17.34 -18.12 -1.19
CA ILE A 121 17.30 -17.10 -2.26
C ILE A 121 17.56 -15.70 -1.71
N ALA A 122 17.03 -15.37 -0.52
CA ALA A 122 17.30 -14.09 0.15
C ALA A 122 18.78 -13.96 0.54
N LYS A 123 19.42 -15.06 0.99
CA LYS A 123 20.86 -15.10 1.29
C LYS A 123 21.75 -14.95 0.06
N LEU A 124 21.25 -15.20 -1.14
CA LEU A 124 21.99 -15.00 -2.39
C LEU A 124 21.93 -13.55 -2.91
N GLN A 125 21.03 -12.69 -2.39
CA GLN A 125 20.88 -11.32 -2.87
C GLN A 125 22.04 -10.40 -2.43
N ASN A 126 22.09 -9.16 -2.91
CA ASN A 126 23.10 -8.19 -2.46
C ASN A 126 23.01 -7.90 -0.96
N GLU A 127 24.15 -7.72 -0.26
CA GLU A 127 24.15 -7.23 1.13
C GLU A 127 23.42 -5.89 1.24
N TYR A 128 22.68 -5.69 2.33
CA TYR A 128 21.87 -4.51 2.58
C TYR A 128 20.81 -4.26 1.49
N ALA A 129 20.24 -5.34 0.94
CA ALA A 129 19.24 -5.26 -0.13
C ALA A 129 18.04 -4.40 0.26
N GLU A 130 17.60 -4.45 1.52
CA GLU A 130 16.45 -3.67 1.97
C GLU A 130 16.72 -2.16 2.00
N ILE A 131 17.92 -1.77 2.44
CA ILE A 131 18.32 -0.36 2.50
C ILE A 131 18.54 0.17 1.09
N LYS A 132 19.25 -0.60 0.26
CA LYS A 132 19.44 -0.29 -1.16
C LYS A 132 18.08 -0.17 -1.87
N GLY A 133 17.15 -1.08 -1.56
CA GLY A 133 15.78 -1.08 -2.09
C GLY A 133 15.03 0.19 -1.73
N PHE A 134 15.12 0.63 -0.48
CA PHE A 134 14.55 1.91 -0.04
C PHE A 134 15.05 3.11 -0.84
N PHE A 135 16.35 3.19 -1.13
CA PHE A 135 16.91 4.31 -1.89
C PHE A 135 16.71 4.20 -3.41
N ARG A 136 16.43 3.01 -3.94
CA ARG A 136 16.28 2.72 -5.37
C ARG A 136 15.37 3.69 -6.14
N PRO A 137 14.16 4.06 -5.66
CA PRO A 137 13.30 5.02 -6.36
C PRO A 137 13.69 6.49 -6.10
N LEU A 138 14.49 6.77 -5.06
CA LEU A 138 14.86 8.13 -4.64
C LEU A 138 16.15 8.63 -5.28
N VAL A 139 17.07 7.71 -5.57
CA VAL A 139 18.42 8.01 -6.04
C VAL A 139 18.51 7.73 -7.54
N PRO A 140 19.03 8.66 -8.38
CA PRO A 140 19.18 8.45 -9.81
C PRO A 140 20.28 7.42 -10.15
N ASN A 141 20.21 6.85 -11.37
CA ASN A 141 21.09 5.75 -11.79
C ASN A 141 22.58 6.12 -11.85
N PHE A 142 22.93 7.40 -12.00
CA PHE A 142 24.33 7.84 -11.99
C PHE A 142 24.97 7.83 -10.59
N ILE A 143 24.17 7.73 -9.52
CA ILE A 143 24.66 7.56 -8.13
C ILE A 143 24.55 6.08 -7.73
N MET A 144 23.46 5.43 -8.12
CA MET A 144 23.21 4.01 -7.85
C MET A 144 23.13 3.26 -9.18
N GLU A 145 24.30 2.83 -9.67
CA GLU A 145 24.43 2.20 -11.00
C GLU A 145 23.73 0.83 -11.06
N ASN A 146 23.86 0.01 -10.01
CA ASN A 146 23.19 -1.28 -9.93
C ASN A 146 21.86 -1.20 -9.14
N LYS A 147 20.75 -1.23 -9.88
CA LYS A 147 19.39 -1.33 -9.33
C LYS A 147 18.70 -2.68 -9.57
N SER A 148 19.38 -3.60 -10.25
CA SER A 148 18.94 -4.96 -10.53
C SER A 148 19.31 -5.87 -9.36
N PHE A 149 18.50 -5.81 -8.31
CA PHE A 149 18.54 -6.72 -7.18
C PHE A 149 17.13 -6.88 -6.62
N SER A 150 16.86 -8.01 -6.01
CA SER A 150 15.57 -8.27 -5.39
C SER A 150 15.64 -7.99 -3.90
N ALA A 151 14.74 -7.13 -3.41
CA ALA A 151 14.43 -7.05 -1.98
C ALA A 151 13.62 -8.28 -1.56
N LEU A 152 13.47 -8.54 -0.26
CA LEU A 152 12.89 -9.77 0.26
C LEU A 152 11.50 -10.07 -0.31
N ASN A 153 10.64 -9.06 -0.48
CA ASN A 153 9.33 -9.23 -1.11
C ASN A 153 9.44 -9.87 -2.50
N ASN A 154 10.47 -9.53 -3.28
CA ASN A 154 10.67 -10.04 -4.63
C ASN A 154 11.38 -11.40 -4.58
N SER A 155 12.35 -11.55 -3.68
CA SER A 155 13.06 -12.81 -3.44
C SER A 155 12.11 -13.93 -3.03
N ALA A 156 11.07 -13.63 -2.27
CA ALA A 156 10.02 -14.58 -1.94
C ALA A 156 9.34 -15.16 -3.17
N MET A 157 9.08 -14.35 -4.21
CA MET A 157 8.46 -14.81 -5.45
C MET A 157 9.40 -15.62 -6.32
N LEU A 158 10.71 -15.34 -6.29
CA LEU A 158 11.72 -16.13 -7.00
C LEU A 158 11.74 -17.60 -6.54
N ALA A 159 11.33 -17.89 -5.31
CA ALA A 159 11.17 -19.27 -4.83
C ALA A 159 10.02 -20.03 -5.51
N PHE A 160 9.06 -19.33 -6.12
CA PHE A 160 7.92 -19.90 -6.83
C PHE A 160 8.07 -19.79 -8.34
N PHE A 161 8.62 -18.67 -8.81
CA PHE A 161 8.79 -18.33 -10.22
C PHE A 161 10.22 -17.83 -10.44
N PRO A 162 11.14 -18.68 -10.93
CA PRO A 162 12.55 -18.31 -11.09
C PRO A 162 12.80 -17.10 -12.00
N ASP A 163 11.89 -16.84 -12.96
CA ASP A 163 11.95 -15.72 -13.90
C ASP A 163 11.16 -14.48 -13.41
N TYR A 164 10.89 -14.38 -12.10
CA TYR A 164 10.14 -13.25 -11.55
C TYR A 164 10.93 -11.94 -11.69
N ARG A 165 10.24 -10.87 -12.08
CA ARG A 165 10.87 -9.57 -12.35
C ARG A 165 11.25 -8.85 -11.06
N ASP A 166 12.41 -8.20 -11.07
CA ASP A 166 12.94 -7.41 -9.95
C ASP A 166 12.16 -6.10 -9.66
N ASP A 167 11.22 -5.71 -10.52
CA ASP A 167 10.44 -4.47 -10.40
C ASP A 167 9.04 -4.66 -9.77
N SER A 168 8.67 -5.89 -9.45
CA SER A 168 7.40 -6.26 -8.83
C SER A 168 7.59 -6.68 -7.38
N SER A 169 6.64 -6.37 -6.49
CA SER A 169 6.67 -6.72 -5.07
C SER A 169 5.38 -7.42 -4.66
N VAL A 170 5.46 -8.32 -3.70
CA VAL A 170 4.28 -8.92 -3.04
C VAL A 170 4.17 -8.50 -1.58
N ASP A 171 2.97 -8.61 -1.04
CA ASP A 171 2.67 -8.24 0.34
C ASP A 171 2.88 -9.45 1.26
N LEU A 172 4.04 -9.51 1.92
CA LEU A 172 4.40 -10.63 2.81
C LEU A 172 3.78 -10.51 4.21
N GLY A 173 3.49 -9.30 4.66
CA GLY A 173 3.12 -9.02 6.03
C GLY A 173 4.29 -8.99 7.00
N PHE A 174 4.14 -8.19 8.05
CA PHE A 174 5.24 -7.82 8.94
C PHE A 174 5.86 -9.01 9.64
N VAL A 175 5.02 -9.93 10.12
CA VAL A 175 5.49 -11.11 10.85
C VAL A 175 6.32 -12.00 9.93
N MET A 176 5.79 -12.39 8.77
CA MET A 176 6.49 -13.29 7.85
C MET A 176 7.73 -12.65 7.24
N TYR A 177 7.61 -11.38 6.83
CA TYR A 177 8.71 -10.61 6.26
C TYR A 177 9.91 -10.59 7.22
N TYR A 178 9.71 -10.16 8.47
CA TYR A 178 10.81 -10.09 9.41
C TYR A 178 11.26 -11.46 9.90
N TYR A 179 10.36 -12.44 10.01
CA TYR A 179 10.74 -13.83 10.32
C TYR A 179 11.75 -14.39 9.31
N VAL A 180 11.50 -14.19 8.01
CA VAL A 180 12.44 -14.60 6.96
C VAL A 180 13.69 -13.71 6.94
N LEU A 181 13.54 -12.40 7.18
CA LEU A 181 14.68 -11.48 7.14
C LEU A 181 15.67 -11.73 8.29
N PHE A 182 15.19 -12.06 9.48
CA PHE A 182 16.07 -12.42 10.61
C PHE A 182 16.87 -13.70 10.33
N GLU A 183 16.29 -14.66 9.63
CA GLU A 183 16.90 -15.97 9.38
C GLU A 183 17.79 -15.97 8.13
N SER A 184 17.49 -15.10 7.17
CA SER A 184 18.37 -14.84 6.05
C SER A 184 19.52 -13.91 6.45
N ARG A 185 19.23 -12.72 6.99
CA ARG A 185 20.20 -11.66 7.28
C ARG A 185 19.75 -10.74 8.42
N VAL A 186 20.20 -11.07 9.63
CA VAL A 186 19.93 -10.31 10.86
C VAL A 186 20.26 -8.81 10.75
N SER A 187 21.36 -8.43 10.09
CA SER A 187 21.75 -7.02 9.93
C SER A 187 20.73 -6.21 9.13
N ASP A 188 20.24 -6.78 8.02
CA ASP A 188 19.24 -6.16 7.15
C ASP A 188 17.91 -6.05 7.91
N ALA A 189 17.55 -7.05 8.71
CA ALA A 189 16.36 -7.02 9.56
C ALA A 189 16.38 -5.86 10.56
N PHE A 190 17.47 -5.71 11.33
CA PHE A 190 17.58 -4.62 12.31
C PHE A 190 17.58 -3.23 11.66
N LEU A 191 18.34 -3.06 10.57
CA LEU A 191 18.41 -1.77 9.88
C LEU A 191 17.08 -1.42 9.21
N SER A 192 16.40 -2.40 8.62
CA SER A 192 15.07 -2.21 8.03
C SER A 192 14.03 -1.84 9.08
N LEU A 193 14.00 -2.53 10.24
CA LEU A 193 13.12 -2.19 11.37
C LEU A 193 13.39 -0.79 11.92
N PHE A 194 14.66 -0.46 12.13
CA PHE A 194 15.07 0.86 12.61
C PHE A 194 14.61 1.96 11.63
N LEU A 195 14.83 1.74 10.33
CA LEU A 195 14.41 2.67 9.29
C LEU A 195 12.88 2.82 9.26
N SER A 196 12.13 1.71 9.32
CA SER A 196 10.66 1.75 9.37
C SER A 196 10.15 2.57 10.56
N PHE A 197 10.70 2.33 11.75
CA PHE A 197 10.32 3.06 12.96
C PHE A 197 10.65 4.55 12.84
N PHE A 198 11.88 4.87 12.43
CA PHE A 198 12.33 6.25 12.22
C PHE A 198 11.43 7.00 11.24
N LEU A 199 11.14 6.40 10.07
CA LEU A 199 10.28 6.99 9.05
C LEU A 199 8.84 7.17 9.54
N CYS A 200 8.28 6.20 10.24
CA CYS A 200 6.96 6.32 10.87
C CYS A 200 6.87 7.54 11.79
N VAL A 201 7.89 7.76 12.64
CA VAL A 201 7.92 8.90 13.56
C VAL A 201 8.05 10.21 12.78
N VAL A 202 9.03 10.32 11.88
CA VAL A 202 9.30 11.56 11.12
C VAL A 202 8.10 11.94 10.26
N LEU A 203 7.55 11.02 9.47
CA LEU A 203 6.41 11.28 8.60
C LEU A 203 5.15 11.62 9.41
N SER A 204 4.92 10.97 10.55
CA SER A 204 3.81 11.33 11.44
C SER A 204 3.92 12.76 11.96
N VAL A 205 5.13 13.20 12.31
CA VAL A 205 5.38 14.59 12.72
C VAL A 205 5.14 15.54 11.55
N ILE A 206 5.66 15.25 10.36
CA ILE A 206 5.47 16.07 9.17
C ILE A 206 3.98 16.21 8.82
N PHE A 207 3.23 15.10 8.79
CA PHE A 207 1.79 15.12 8.52
C PHE A 207 1.01 15.94 9.54
N LYS A 208 1.41 15.88 10.82
CA LYS A 208 0.81 16.71 11.88
C LYS A 208 1.10 18.20 11.71
N ILE A 209 2.30 18.57 11.25
CA ILE A 209 2.68 19.97 11.00
C ILE A 209 1.94 20.54 9.78
N LEU A 210 1.84 19.77 8.70
CA LEU A 210 1.29 20.24 7.43
C LEU A 210 -0.22 20.46 7.44
N SER A 211 -0.96 19.81 8.34
CA SER A 211 -2.42 19.82 8.29
C SER A 211 -3.07 20.70 9.37
N LYS A 212 -4.13 21.39 8.95
CA LYS A 212 -5.03 22.18 9.81
C LYS A 212 -6.08 21.31 10.54
N ASN A 213 -6.31 20.07 10.10
CA ASN A 213 -7.39 19.20 10.56
C ASN A 213 -6.82 17.89 11.14
N ASN A 214 -6.75 17.81 12.47
CA ASN A 214 -6.12 16.71 13.21
C ASN A 214 -6.77 15.33 12.94
N GLN A 215 -8.06 15.26 12.62
CA GLN A 215 -8.75 13.98 12.48
C GLN A 215 -8.44 13.25 11.17
N ASN A 216 -8.23 13.97 10.07
CA ASN A 216 -7.89 13.35 8.79
C ASN A 216 -6.43 12.90 8.75
N ILE A 217 -5.55 13.56 9.51
CA ILE A 217 -4.14 13.18 9.69
C ILE A 217 -4.03 11.83 10.38
N ASN A 218 -4.82 11.60 11.44
CA ASN A 218 -4.79 10.34 12.17
C ASN A 218 -5.16 9.15 11.29
N LEU A 219 -6.08 9.33 10.33
CA LEU A 219 -6.40 8.31 9.34
C LEU A 219 -5.23 8.04 8.39
N LEU A 220 -4.54 9.08 7.91
CA LEU A 220 -3.35 8.92 7.06
C LEU A 220 -2.21 8.19 7.79
N ILE A 221 -1.97 8.54 9.05
CA ILE A 221 -0.99 7.86 9.91
C ILE A 221 -1.40 6.40 10.11
N PHE A 222 -2.69 6.13 10.37
CA PHE A 222 -3.20 4.77 10.49
C PHE A 222 -2.97 3.96 9.21
N ILE A 223 -3.29 4.52 8.03
CA ILE A 223 -3.06 3.86 6.74
C ILE A 223 -1.58 3.57 6.52
N MET A 224 -0.70 4.53 6.82
CA MET A 224 0.76 4.32 6.72
C MET A 224 1.24 3.15 7.60
N ILE A 225 0.80 3.11 8.87
CA ILE A 225 1.15 2.02 9.79
C ILE A 225 0.55 0.70 9.31
N PHE A 226 -0.71 0.70 8.87
CA PHE A 226 -1.37 -0.49 8.33
C PHE A 226 -0.64 -1.02 7.09
N SER A 227 -0.25 -0.16 6.14
CA SER A 227 0.55 -0.54 4.98
C SER A 227 1.91 -1.11 5.37
N LEU A 228 2.55 -0.57 6.41
CA LEU A 228 3.77 -1.17 6.97
C LEU A 228 3.51 -2.58 7.52
N LEU A 229 2.41 -2.79 8.23
CA LEU A 229 2.05 -4.10 8.77
C LEU A 229 1.66 -5.10 7.66
N TYR A 230 1.06 -4.60 6.58
CA TYR A 230 0.56 -5.41 5.47
C TYR A 230 1.63 -5.78 4.44
N THR A 231 2.43 -4.81 3.98
CA THR A 231 3.44 -4.98 2.91
C THR A 231 4.86 -5.13 3.47
N SER A 232 5.16 -4.39 4.53
CA SER A 232 6.43 -4.43 5.31
C SER A 232 7.72 -3.99 4.61
N SER A 233 7.74 -3.94 3.29
CA SER A 233 8.84 -3.33 2.54
C SER A 233 8.88 -1.81 2.70
N ASN A 234 10.01 -1.31 3.18
CA ASN A 234 10.30 0.12 3.28
C ASN A 234 10.31 0.82 1.90
N GLU A 235 10.75 0.11 0.86
CA GLU A 235 10.72 0.62 -0.52
C GLU A 235 9.27 0.91 -0.95
N MET A 236 8.36 -0.04 -0.73
CA MET A 236 6.97 0.08 -1.18
C MET A 236 6.17 1.08 -0.33
N VAL A 237 6.29 0.99 0.99
CA VAL A 237 5.46 1.77 1.93
C VAL A 237 5.93 3.22 2.02
N PHE A 238 7.23 3.45 2.13
CA PHE A 238 7.78 4.78 2.35
C PHE A 238 8.32 5.38 1.06
N ALA A 239 9.30 4.75 0.42
CA ALA A 239 10.04 5.39 -0.68
C ALA A 239 9.16 5.65 -1.91
N ARG A 240 8.37 4.65 -2.33
CA ARG A 240 7.41 4.77 -3.44
C ARG A 240 6.04 5.33 -3.03
N GLY A 241 5.72 5.30 -1.73
CA GLY A 241 4.45 5.76 -1.19
C GLY A 241 4.57 7.13 -0.52
N ASN A 242 4.81 7.10 0.80
CA ASN A 242 4.64 8.26 1.66
C ASN A 242 5.71 9.35 1.51
N ILE A 243 6.95 9.02 1.17
CA ILE A 243 8.05 10.00 1.01
C ILE A 243 7.85 10.87 -0.22
N ILE A 244 7.18 10.35 -1.25
CA ILE A 244 6.88 11.10 -2.48
C ILE A 244 6.15 12.42 -2.15
N ILE A 245 5.31 12.43 -1.11
CA ILE A 245 4.60 13.64 -0.69
C ILE A 245 5.54 14.78 -0.29
N LEU A 246 6.75 14.46 0.20
CA LEU A 246 7.76 15.44 0.60
C LEU A 246 8.28 16.22 -0.62
N PHE A 247 8.42 15.57 -1.77
CA PHE A 247 8.79 16.22 -3.03
C PHE A 247 7.69 17.14 -3.56
N TYR A 248 6.43 16.90 -3.17
CA TYR A 248 5.31 17.77 -3.51
C TYR A 248 5.11 18.92 -2.53
N ILE A 249 5.79 18.96 -1.37
CA ILE A 249 5.66 20.06 -0.40
C ILE A 249 5.92 21.45 -1.03
N PRO A 250 6.97 21.66 -1.84
CA PRO A 250 7.17 22.95 -2.52
C PRO A 250 5.99 23.35 -3.40
N MET A 251 5.42 22.40 -4.15
CA MET A 251 4.24 22.62 -4.99
C MET A 251 3.01 22.94 -4.13
N LEU A 252 2.81 22.22 -3.02
CA LEU A 252 1.72 22.48 -2.09
C LEU A 252 1.78 23.90 -1.51
N PHE A 253 2.99 24.43 -1.24
CA PHE A 253 3.16 25.82 -0.83
C PHE A 253 2.93 26.81 -1.98
N LEU A 254 3.46 26.53 -3.17
CA LEU A 254 3.32 27.40 -4.35
C LEU A 254 1.85 27.60 -4.76
N PHE A 255 1.04 26.55 -4.69
CA PHE A 255 -0.40 26.63 -4.95
C PHE A 255 -1.24 27.03 -3.72
N GLY A 256 -0.59 27.38 -2.60
CA GLY A 256 -1.25 27.85 -1.37
C GLY A 256 -2.12 26.80 -0.68
N ILE A 257 -1.93 25.53 -0.99
CA ILE A 257 -2.65 24.37 -0.42
C ILE A 257 -2.14 24.10 0.99
N ALA A 258 -0.81 24.09 1.19
CA ALA A 258 -0.18 24.04 2.49
C ALA A 258 0.16 25.48 2.95
N ARG A 259 -0.09 25.80 4.23
CA ARG A 259 0.30 27.07 4.84
C ARG A 259 1.01 26.80 6.17
N VAL A 260 2.22 27.31 6.33
CA VAL A 260 2.95 27.21 7.61
C VAL A 260 2.22 28.08 8.62
N LYS A 261 1.76 27.48 9.72
CA LYS A 261 1.35 28.27 10.90
C LYS A 261 2.62 28.82 11.54
N ILE A 262 3.01 30.04 11.17
CA ILE A 262 3.90 30.81 12.02
C ILE A 262 3.04 31.21 13.22
N LYS A 263 3.20 30.51 14.35
CA LYS A 263 2.73 31.08 15.63
C LYS A 263 3.53 32.36 15.80
N SER A 264 2.89 33.52 15.71
CA SER A 264 3.53 34.75 16.16
C SER A 264 3.90 34.52 17.63
N VAL A 265 5.20 34.50 17.89
CA VAL A 265 5.68 34.66 19.25
C VAL A 265 5.26 36.07 19.63
N ALA A 266 4.16 36.17 20.39
CA ALA A 266 3.81 37.41 21.03
C ALA A 266 4.95 37.68 22.02
N ILE A 267 5.85 38.57 21.62
CA ILE A 267 6.79 39.21 22.54
C ILE A 267 5.90 40.01 23.48
N LYS A 268 5.71 39.49 24.69
CA LYS A 268 5.25 40.28 25.82
C LYS A 268 6.46 40.93 26.48
#